data_AF-A0AB34KG11-F1
#
_entry.id   AF-A0AB34KG11-F1
#
_cell.length_a   1.000
_cell.length_b   1.000
_cell.length_c   1.000
_cell.angle_alpha   90.00
_cell.angle_beta   90.00
_cell.angle_gamma   90.00
#
_symmetry.space_group_name_H-M   'P 1'
#
loop_
_entity.id
_entity.type
_entity.pdbx_description
1 polymer ?
#
loop_
_entity_poly.entity_id
_entity_poly.type
_entity_poly.pdbx_seq_one_letter_code
_entity_poly.pdbx_strand_id
1 'polypeptide(L)'
;MADDEVEDVARQVAGSISERMPTVITQLLHRNFSGSIDGLRLDCNVTLGSASCIGQEPMVQVISVDVGSLLRQFPSRMDTTTIQLAAPTFDRAPLPPPEPVGGVSNAIEARNFRPRSTLVTPAPTPEEQCDEPPLKTRKATGGLRVVVDPNAEPGSTGNTARRLESAGRVFPQRKKNVGDNPVFQPSSLQKFVKGVFESIYSSLKMDPTEVIEQWQAIEFNGQPKLLTSTESELAARDSSLNGGGTFGRMSILARKLTQTSRTCRSLEVIVQAKWVQLFDDRVHELSASMSKEKAKKSTISEACLDFNWTEKELRNRMGVWRGYQDIQKAGGWAALVFAGMGLYRFCKYRVSFNEETFQALRALRHRFEVAADTLHPRWRHLLGIVGASTERKYTGHPHDYVIGMPNNEAVPLSITYQQWDKDFSFIHLDTCQIDEDAWGLYDPRVVHAAHKESAHTCQICHERQSDDPPQNNCSCFPNLYPQTIPHNAPVQVYRTPNGRNNGLVACLPFDRGTAVGEFVGQVTSGLSNLDVMVGQTESANYQIWQGRQGNYTRFVNHSCQPNSQYERFMWMGTQRIVLVSKGIEAGEEITVDYSDTYWKNLDKECLCGQPKCRYKSRSRILTPPQSR
;
A
#
# COMPACT_ATOMS: atom_id res chain seq x y z
N MET A 1 -39.02 6.64 19.31
CA MET A 1 -39.49 6.42 17.92
C MET A 1 -40.94 5.99 18.03
N ALA A 2 -41.83 6.56 17.22
CA ALA A 2 -43.23 6.19 17.25
C ALA A 2 -43.40 4.77 16.69
N ASP A 3 -44.32 3.97 17.23
CA ASP A 3 -44.53 2.57 16.82
C ASP A 3 -44.75 2.42 15.29
N ASP A 4 -45.32 3.44 14.65
CA ASP A 4 -45.53 3.50 13.20
C ASP A 4 -44.21 3.53 12.39
N GLU A 5 -43.15 4.18 12.89
CA GLU A 5 -41.84 4.21 12.21
C GLU A 5 -41.15 2.84 12.27
N VAL A 6 -41.36 2.08 13.34
CA VAL A 6 -40.77 0.75 13.50
C VAL A 6 -41.46 -0.25 12.58
N GLU A 7 -42.76 -0.12 12.39
CA GLU A 7 -43.52 -0.98 11.49
C GLU A 7 -43.23 -0.68 10.01
N ASP A 8 -42.96 0.57 9.66
CA ASP A 8 -42.49 0.96 8.32
C ASP A 8 -41.10 0.41 8.02
N VAL A 9 -40.16 0.50 8.97
CA VAL A 9 -38.82 -0.08 8.82
C VAL A 9 -38.91 -1.61 8.72
N ALA A 10 -39.76 -2.26 9.52
CA ALA A 10 -39.98 -3.70 9.45
C ALA A 10 -40.53 -4.13 8.08
N ARG A 11 -41.50 -3.39 7.51
CA ARG A 11 -42.03 -3.66 6.16
C ARG A 11 -41.00 -3.43 5.06
N GLN A 12 -40.15 -2.40 5.18
CA GLN A 12 -39.10 -2.12 4.20
C GLN A 12 -38.01 -3.20 4.19
N VAL A 13 -37.63 -3.68 5.39
CA VAL A 13 -36.71 -4.82 5.55
C VAL A 13 -37.33 -6.10 5.02
N ALA A 14 -38.61 -6.36 5.31
CA ALA A 14 -39.35 -7.51 4.77
C ALA A 14 -39.34 -7.53 3.23
N GLY A 15 -39.63 -6.39 2.59
CA GLY A 15 -39.62 -6.26 1.13
C GLY A 15 -38.23 -6.52 0.53
N SER A 16 -37.20 -5.91 1.12
CA SER A 16 -35.81 -6.07 0.66
C SER A 16 -35.30 -7.52 0.80
N ILE A 17 -35.72 -8.20 1.87
CA ILE A 17 -35.40 -9.61 2.09
C ILE A 17 -36.16 -10.48 1.08
N SER A 18 -37.46 -10.24 0.87
CA SER A 18 -38.27 -11.00 -0.09
C SER A 18 -37.73 -10.93 -1.52
N GLU A 19 -37.17 -9.78 -1.92
CA GLU A 19 -36.65 -9.57 -3.26
C GLU A 19 -35.27 -10.25 -3.47
N ARG A 20 -34.42 -10.25 -2.44
CA ARG A 20 -33.01 -10.67 -2.58
C ARG A 20 -32.73 -12.10 -2.10
N MET A 21 -33.46 -12.61 -1.10
CA MET A 21 -33.21 -13.94 -0.54
C MET A 21 -33.38 -15.09 -1.54
N PRO A 22 -34.42 -15.12 -2.41
CA PRO A 22 -34.62 -16.22 -3.35
C PRO A 22 -33.40 -16.46 -4.25
N THR A 23 -32.78 -15.39 -4.76
CA THR A 23 -31.59 -15.45 -5.62
C THR A 23 -30.37 -15.98 -4.87
N VAL A 24 -30.17 -15.55 -3.62
CA VAL A 24 -29.05 -15.99 -2.78
C VAL A 24 -29.20 -17.46 -2.38
N ILE A 25 -30.41 -17.88 -1.98
CA ILE A 25 -30.70 -19.28 -1.62
C ILE A 25 -30.51 -20.19 -2.83
N THR A 26 -30.98 -19.77 -4.01
CA THR A 26 -30.81 -20.54 -5.26
C THR A 26 -29.31 -20.69 -5.61
N GLN A 27 -28.52 -19.62 -5.47
CA GLN A 27 -27.05 -19.68 -5.68
C GLN A 27 -26.32 -20.58 -4.68
N LEU A 28 -26.76 -20.63 -3.42
CA LEU A 28 -26.17 -21.46 -2.37
C LEU A 28 -26.53 -22.95 -2.55
N LEU A 29 -27.78 -23.26 -2.89
CA LEU A 29 -28.25 -24.63 -3.11
C LEU A 29 -27.61 -25.26 -4.36
N HIS A 30 -27.39 -24.48 -5.43
CA HIS A 30 -26.69 -24.96 -6.62
C HIS A 30 -25.20 -25.24 -6.39
N ARG A 31 -24.58 -24.68 -5.35
CA ARG A 31 -23.15 -24.87 -5.10
C ARG A 31 -22.83 -26.11 -4.28
N ASN A 32 -23.72 -26.61 -3.41
CA ASN A 32 -23.33 -27.61 -2.41
C ASN A 32 -24.43 -28.55 -1.86
N PHE A 33 -25.64 -28.64 -2.46
CA PHE A 33 -26.71 -29.48 -1.89
C PHE A 33 -27.08 -30.68 -2.77
N SER A 34 -27.00 -31.91 -2.22
CA SER A 34 -27.31 -33.17 -2.91
C SER A 34 -28.53 -33.94 -2.32
N GLY A 35 -29.26 -33.32 -1.39
CA GLY A 35 -30.45 -33.90 -0.74
C GLY A 35 -31.79 -33.47 -1.38
N SER A 36 -32.87 -34.16 -1.03
CA SER A 36 -34.24 -33.79 -1.44
C SER A 36 -34.63 -32.44 -0.81
N ILE A 37 -35.10 -31.50 -1.64
CA ILE A 37 -35.40 -30.10 -1.26
C ILE A 37 -36.90 -29.91 -0.91
N ASP A 38 -37.70 -30.98 -1.02
CA ASP A 38 -39.12 -30.92 -0.67
C ASP A 38 -39.31 -30.75 0.86
N GLY A 39 -39.97 -29.65 1.25
CA GLY A 39 -40.35 -29.34 2.63
C GLY A 39 -39.42 -28.37 3.38
N LEU A 40 -38.42 -27.76 2.71
CA LEU A 40 -37.53 -26.79 3.36
C LEU A 40 -38.19 -25.41 3.47
N ARG A 41 -38.48 -24.97 4.69
CA ARG A 41 -39.11 -23.68 5.00
C ARG A 41 -38.13 -22.77 5.73
N LEU A 42 -38.06 -21.51 5.30
CA LEU A 42 -37.16 -20.51 5.88
C LEU A 42 -37.99 -19.37 6.47
N ASP A 43 -37.94 -19.25 7.79
CA ASP A 43 -38.69 -18.26 8.56
C ASP A 43 -37.74 -17.18 9.08
N CYS A 44 -38.10 -15.91 8.87
CA CYS A 44 -37.38 -14.76 9.39
C CYS A 44 -38.29 -14.04 10.40
N ASN A 45 -37.84 -13.97 11.65
CA ASN A 45 -38.55 -13.30 12.74
C ASN A 45 -37.73 -12.11 13.23
N VAL A 46 -38.39 -11.02 13.58
CA VAL A 46 -37.76 -9.84 14.20
C VAL A 46 -38.24 -9.72 15.63
N THR A 47 -37.28 -9.59 16.55
CA THR A 47 -37.49 -9.34 17.98
C THR A 47 -37.29 -7.85 18.26
N LEU A 48 -38.32 -7.17 18.76
CA LEU A 48 -38.18 -5.80 19.28
C LEU A 48 -37.60 -5.86 20.70
N GLY A 49 -36.31 -5.54 20.84
CA GLY A 49 -35.68 -5.46 22.15
C GLY A 49 -36.12 -4.20 22.89
N SER A 50 -36.83 -4.36 24.01
CA SER A 50 -36.98 -3.30 25.02
C SER A 50 -36.22 -3.73 26.27
N ALA A 51 -35.34 -2.87 26.77
CA ALA A 51 -34.53 -3.13 27.95
C ALA A 51 -35.41 -3.03 29.21
N SER A 52 -36.17 -4.08 29.53
CA SER A 52 -36.53 -4.47 30.90
C SER A 52 -37.46 -5.69 30.90
N CYS A 53 -37.20 -6.60 31.85
CA CYS A 53 -38.04 -7.71 32.32
C CYS A 53 -37.91 -9.05 31.57
N ILE A 54 -37.62 -10.10 32.34
CA ILE A 54 -37.61 -11.51 31.95
C ILE A 54 -39.06 -11.95 31.67
N GLY A 55 -39.40 -12.16 30.40
CA GLY A 55 -40.68 -12.70 29.92
C GLY A 55 -40.80 -12.55 28.41
N GLN A 56 -41.27 -13.60 27.71
CA GLN A 56 -41.25 -13.76 26.24
C GLN A 56 -41.43 -12.45 25.44
N GLU A 57 -40.40 -12.05 24.71
CA GLU A 57 -40.45 -10.90 23.78
C GLU A 57 -41.42 -11.21 22.62
N PRO A 58 -42.23 -10.24 22.16
CA PRO A 58 -43.09 -10.42 21.00
C PRO A 58 -42.23 -10.59 19.74
N MET A 59 -42.18 -11.81 19.22
CA MET A 59 -41.59 -12.10 17.91
C MET A 59 -42.61 -11.82 16.82
N VAL A 60 -42.27 -10.90 15.90
CA VAL A 60 -43.06 -10.68 14.69
C VAL A 60 -42.44 -11.51 13.57
N GLN A 61 -43.20 -12.45 13.01
CA GLN A 61 -42.77 -13.20 11.83
C GLN A 61 -42.84 -12.28 10.60
N VAL A 62 -41.67 -11.93 10.09
CA VAL A 62 -41.52 -10.95 9.00
C VAL A 62 -41.61 -11.62 7.64
N ILE A 63 -41.12 -12.86 7.51
CA ILE A 63 -41.26 -13.62 6.27
C ILE A 63 -41.23 -15.12 6.52
N SER A 64 -41.94 -15.87 5.68
CA SER A 64 -41.97 -17.32 5.69
C SER A 64 -41.97 -17.83 4.26
N VAL A 65 -40.89 -18.49 3.85
CA VAL A 65 -40.67 -18.85 2.44
C VAL A 65 -40.48 -20.36 2.31
N ASP A 66 -41.32 -20.99 1.50
CA ASP A 66 -41.15 -22.38 1.08
C ASP A 66 -40.17 -22.44 -0.11
N VAL A 67 -38.97 -22.93 0.17
CA VAL A 67 -37.87 -23.01 -0.80
C VAL A 67 -38.21 -23.96 -1.95
N GLY A 68 -39.04 -24.98 -1.71
CA GLY A 68 -39.48 -25.93 -2.73
C GLY A 68 -40.41 -25.33 -3.79
N SER A 69 -41.09 -24.23 -3.48
CA SER A 69 -41.96 -23.50 -4.41
C SER A 69 -41.18 -22.54 -5.33
N LEU A 70 -40.11 -21.91 -4.80
CA LEU A 70 -39.28 -20.95 -5.52
C LEU A 70 -38.45 -21.58 -6.64
N LEU A 71 -37.90 -22.77 -6.40
CA LEU A 71 -37.08 -23.48 -7.40
C LEU A 71 -37.92 -23.97 -8.59
N ARG A 72 -39.24 -24.17 -8.41
CA ARG A 72 -40.16 -24.52 -9.50
C ARG A 72 -40.50 -23.34 -10.42
N GLN A 73 -40.38 -22.11 -9.93
CA GLN A 73 -40.64 -20.90 -10.71
C GLN A 73 -39.46 -20.48 -11.59
N PHE A 74 -38.24 -20.97 -11.29
CA PHE A 74 -37.04 -20.69 -12.07
C PHE A 74 -36.34 -21.98 -12.54
N PRO A 75 -36.93 -22.72 -13.50
CA PRO A 75 -36.20 -23.76 -14.19
C PRO A 75 -35.18 -23.12 -15.14
N SER A 76 -33.93 -23.50 -14.97
CA SER A 76 -32.76 -23.11 -15.76
C SER A 76 -33.02 -22.96 -17.27
N ARG A 77 -33.11 -21.73 -17.79
CA ARG A 77 -32.61 -21.32 -19.13
C ARG A 77 -32.74 -19.82 -19.45
N MET A 78 -31.62 -19.30 -19.94
CA MET A 78 -31.43 -18.21 -20.92
C MET A 78 -31.42 -16.72 -20.50
N ASP A 79 -30.27 -16.13 -20.86
CA ASP A 79 -30.01 -14.90 -21.61
C ASP A 79 -30.46 -13.53 -21.07
N THR A 80 -29.44 -12.70 -20.86
CA THR A 80 -29.52 -11.24 -20.77
C THR A 80 -30.19 -10.64 -22.01
N THR A 81 -31.40 -10.10 -21.86
CA THR A 81 -31.79 -8.84 -22.49
C THR A 81 -32.98 -8.21 -21.74
N THR A 82 -32.86 -6.91 -21.51
CA THR A 82 -33.80 -5.89 -21.02
C THR A 82 -35.27 -6.31 -20.85
N ILE A 83 -35.81 -6.19 -19.62
CA ILE A 83 -37.26 -5.98 -19.40
C ILE A 83 -37.45 -4.86 -18.37
N GLN A 84 -38.29 -3.91 -18.77
CA GLN A 84 -38.77 -2.71 -18.08
C GLN A 84 -40.22 -2.98 -17.62
N LEU A 85 -40.74 -2.17 -16.66
CA LEU A 85 -42.15 -2.01 -16.16
C LEU A 85 -42.31 -2.45 -14.69
N ALA A 86 -43.08 -1.79 -13.80
CA ALA A 86 -43.85 -0.55 -13.81
C ALA A 86 -44.14 -0.15 -12.35
N ALA A 87 -44.27 1.15 -12.05
CA ALA A 87 -44.67 1.66 -10.74
C ALA A 87 -46.20 1.74 -10.61
N PRO A 88 -46.81 1.43 -9.44
CA PRO A 88 -48.23 1.64 -9.24
C PRO A 88 -48.53 3.06 -8.77
N THR A 89 -49.55 3.65 -9.39
CA THR A 89 -50.24 4.89 -9.04
C THR A 89 -51.16 4.69 -7.82
N PHE A 90 -51.20 5.68 -6.92
CA PHE A 90 -52.31 5.86 -5.99
C PHE A 90 -52.77 7.32 -5.95
N ASP A 91 -54.05 7.53 -6.28
CA ASP A 91 -54.80 8.76 -6.12
C ASP A 91 -55.16 9.01 -4.64
N ARG A 92 -54.99 10.25 -4.17
CA ARG A 92 -55.95 10.87 -3.24
C ARG A 92 -55.94 12.40 -3.26
N ALA A 93 -57.15 12.94 -3.21
CA ALA A 93 -57.58 14.31 -3.45
C ALA A 93 -57.26 15.33 -2.32
N PRO A 94 -57.39 16.66 -2.57
CA PRO A 94 -56.73 17.74 -1.84
C PRO A 94 -57.65 18.58 -0.93
N LEU A 95 -57.09 19.26 0.09
CA LEU A 95 -57.72 20.36 0.86
C LEU A 95 -56.62 21.15 1.65
N PRO A 96 -56.85 22.41 2.11
CA PRO A 96 -56.56 23.69 1.46
C PRO A 96 -55.46 24.51 2.19
N PRO A 97 -55.05 25.72 1.73
CA PRO A 97 -53.92 26.45 2.29
C PRO A 97 -54.34 27.38 3.44
N PRO A 98 -53.38 27.87 4.25
CA PRO A 98 -53.47 29.20 4.81
C PRO A 98 -52.30 30.09 4.41
N GLU A 99 -52.67 31.33 4.14
CA GLU A 99 -51.87 32.50 3.76
C GLU A 99 -51.20 33.19 4.98
N PRO A 100 -50.37 34.23 4.77
CA PRO A 100 -49.23 34.59 5.62
C PRO A 100 -49.57 35.63 6.70
N VAL A 101 -48.67 35.77 7.68
CA VAL A 101 -48.68 36.92 8.60
C VAL A 101 -47.28 37.52 8.66
N GLY A 102 -47.17 38.77 8.21
CA GLY A 102 -45.99 39.62 8.37
C GLY A 102 -45.98 40.37 9.71
N GLY A 103 -44.83 40.95 10.07
CA GLY A 103 -44.67 41.70 11.32
C GLY A 103 -43.26 42.25 11.60
N VAL A 104 -42.79 43.15 10.73
CA VAL A 104 -42.15 44.48 10.98
C VAL A 104 -41.26 44.76 12.23
N SER A 105 -40.04 45.26 11.95
CA SER A 105 -39.21 46.28 12.68
C SER A 105 -38.53 45.94 14.02
N ASN A 106 -37.34 46.45 14.40
CA ASN A 106 -36.52 47.60 13.95
C ASN A 106 -35.01 47.41 14.25
N ALA A 107 -34.18 48.16 13.51
CA ALA A 107 -32.72 48.26 13.58
C ALA A 107 -32.17 49.09 14.76
N ILE A 108 -30.91 48.83 15.17
CA ILE A 108 -29.88 49.86 15.51
C ILE A 108 -28.49 49.33 15.10
N GLU A 109 -27.74 50.20 14.42
CA GLU A 109 -26.41 50.00 13.81
C GLU A 109 -25.21 50.30 14.75
N ALA A 110 -24.05 49.76 14.33
CA ALA A 110 -22.67 50.31 14.39
C ALA A 110 -21.84 50.11 15.69
N ARG A 111 -20.52 49.81 15.67
CA ARG A 111 -19.43 50.24 14.77
C ARG A 111 -18.27 49.23 14.65
N ASN A 112 -17.60 49.39 13.52
CA ASN A 112 -16.43 48.71 12.94
C ASN A 112 -15.13 48.71 13.76
N PHE A 113 -14.25 47.74 13.45
CA PHE A 113 -12.85 47.99 13.04
C PHE A 113 -12.32 46.86 12.11
N ARG A 114 -11.85 47.24 10.92
CA ARG A 114 -10.98 46.46 10.00
C ARG A 114 -9.78 47.33 9.60
N PRO A 115 -8.64 46.71 9.28
CA PRO A 115 -7.97 46.98 8.01
C PRO A 115 -7.46 45.67 7.37
N ARG A 116 -7.12 45.53 6.09
CA ARG A 116 -7.28 46.28 4.82
C ARG A 116 -6.71 45.31 3.75
N SER A 117 -7.42 45.10 2.64
CA SER A 117 -6.88 44.43 1.44
C SER A 117 -7.24 45.29 0.23
N THR A 118 -6.28 45.48 -0.68
CA THR A 118 -6.36 46.33 -1.88
C THR A 118 -6.28 45.47 -3.14
N LEU A 119 -7.43 45.20 -3.78
CA LEU A 119 -7.89 45.66 -5.12
C LEU A 119 -6.85 46.43 -6.01
N VAL A 120 -6.81 46.44 -7.37
CA VAL A 120 -7.88 46.36 -8.40
C VAL A 120 -7.34 46.45 -9.88
N THR A 121 -7.93 45.66 -10.82
CA THR A 121 -8.40 45.95 -12.23
C THR A 121 -7.43 46.33 -13.41
N PRO A 122 -7.88 46.47 -14.71
CA PRO A 122 -9.25 46.44 -15.30
C PRO A 122 -9.50 45.69 -16.65
N ALA A 123 -10.80 45.62 -17.00
CA ALA A 123 -11.43 45.21 -18.29
C ALA A 123 -11.58 46.40 -19.29
N PRO A 124 -12.12 46.26 -20.53
CA PRO A 124 -13.58 46.07 -20.79
C PRO A 124 -13.98 45.18 -22.02
N THR A 125 -15.30 44.93 -22.15
CA THR A 125 -16.13 44.12 -23.10
C THR A 125 -16.53 44.89 -24.40
N PRO A 126 -17.50 44.50 -25.30
CA PRO A 126 -18.43 43.33 -25.41
C PRO A 126 -18.73 42.78 -26.87
N GLU A 127 -19.68 41.83 -26.97
CA GLU A 127 -20.65 41.52 -28.08
C GLU A 127 -20.55 40.25 -28.99
N GLU A 128 -21.67 39.48 -28.95
CA GLU A 128 -22.43 38.72 -29.98
C GLU A 128 -22.04 37.34 -30.60
N GLN A 129 -22.99 36.39 -30.38
CA GLN A 129 -23.64 35.39 -31.28
C GLN A 129 -22.92 34.20 -31.98
N CYS A 130 -23.50 33.01 -31.68
CA CYS A 130 -23.91 31.88 -32.54
C CYS A 130 -22.95 30.80 -33.11
N ASP A 131 -23.47 29.57 -33.02
CA ASP A 131 -23.31 28.34 -33.83
C ASP A 131 -22.13 27.33 -33.62
N GLU A 132 -22.55 26.07 -33.38
CA GLU A 132 -21.83 24.78 -33.46
C GLU A 132 -21.69 24.29 -34.93
N PRO A 133 -21.06 23.13 -35.30
CA PRO A 133 -20.04 22.26 -34.68
C PRO A 133 -18.90 21.86 -35.70
N PRO A 134 -18.35 20.62 -35.78
CA PRO A 134 -17.01 20.26 -35.29
C PRO A 134 -16.03 19.76 -36.38
N LEU A 135 -14.71 19.97 -36.25
CA LEU A 135 -13.73 19.22 -37.05
C LEU A 135 -12.44 18.83 -36.29
N LYS A 136 -12.11 17.54 -36.47
CA LYS A 136 -10.92 16.82 -36.02
C LYS A 136 -9.65 17.41 -36.66
N THR A 137 -8.52 17.46 -35.94
CA THR A 137 -7.24 16.78 -36.26
C THR A 137 -5.99 17.28 -35.50
N ARG A 138 -5.24 16.30 -34.98
CA ARG A 138 -3.77 16.13 -34.93
C ARG A 138 -2.82 17.11 -34.18
N LYS A 139 -1.97 16.45 -33.38
CA LYS A 139 -0.70 16.86 -32.74
C LYS A 139 0.15 17.86 -33.53
N ALA A 140 0.77 18.82 -32.82
CA ALA A 140 2.00 19.48 -33.25
C ALA A 140 2.98 19.70 -32.09
N THR A 141 4.23 19.40 -32.41
CA THR A 141 5.48 19.47 -31.65
C THR A 141 5.92 20.89 -31.32
N GLY A 142 6.57 21.05 -30.16
CA GLY A 142 7.15 22.32 -29.69
C GLY A 142 8.25 22.86 -30.61
N GLY A 143 8.14 24.15 -30.95
CA GLY A 143 9.15 24.92 -31.66
C GLY A 143 10.15 25.57 -30.69
N LEU A 144 11.44 25.42 -31.00
CA LEU A 144 12.54 26.17 -30.42
C LEU A 144 12.51 27.64 -30.92
N ARG A 145 12.69 28.61 -30.02
CA ARG A 145 13.05 29.99 -30.38
C ARG A 145 14.58 30.14 -30.32
N VAL A 146 15.17 30.69 -31.38
CA VAL A 146 16.58 31.11 -31.46
C VAL A 146 16.64 32.60 -31.14
N VAL A 147 17.52 32.98 -30.22
CA VAL A 147 17.86 34.38 -29.93
C VAL A 147 18.94 34.82 -30.92
N VAL A 148 18.73 35.94 -31.60
CA VAL A 148 19.69 36.55 -32.54
C VAL A 148 20.35 37.75 -31.84
N ASP A 149 21.68 37.81 -31.92
CA ASP A 149 22.55 38.86 -31.38
C ASP A 149 22.63 40.03 -32.40
N PRO A 150 22.30 41.28 -32.03
CA PRO A 150 22.11 42.36 -33.00
C PRO A 150 23.37 43.18 -33.29
N ASN A 151 24.52 42.56 -33.59
CA ASN A 151 25.73 43.30 -33.97
C ASN A 151 26.69 42.51 -34.89
N ALA A 152 26.27 42.17 -36.11
CA ALA A 152 27.20 41.70 -37.14
C ALA A 152 26.76 42.12 -38.56
N GLU A 153 27.59 42.95 -39.20
CA GLU A 153 27.51 43.40 -40.59
C GLU A 153 28.22 42.43 -41.57
N PRO A 154 27.93 42.47 -42.90
CA PRO A 154 28.04 41.32 -43.79
C PRO A 154 29.27 41.31 -44.71
N GLY A 155 29.74 40.12 -45.11
CA GLY A 155 30.82 39.98 -46.10
C GLY A 155 30.84 38.65 -46.87
N SER A 156 30.32 38.70 -48.10
CA SER A 156 30.90 38.17 -49.35
C SER A 156 31.37 36.70 -49.48
N THR A 157 30.57 35.92 -50.24
CA THR A 157 30.91 34.97 -51.34
C THR A 157 32.08 33.98 -51.24
N GLY A 158 31.79 32.70 -51.50
CA GLY A 158 32.79 31.74 -52.02
C GLY A 158 32.37 30.28 -51.98
N ASN A 159 31.82 29.77 -53.09
CA ASN A 159 31.53 28.34 -53.34
C ASN A 159 32.85 27.56 -53.52
N THR A 160 33.06 26.46 -52.78
CA THR A 160 33.80 25.28 -53.27
C THR A 160 33.37 24.01 -52.53
N ALA A 161 33.09 22.96 -53.29
CA ALA A 161 32.56 21.70 -52.80
C ALA A 161 33.67 20.70 -52.43
N ARG A 162 33.51 20.11 -51.24
CA ARG A 162 33.77 18.73 -50.80
C ARG A 162 35.12 18.06 -51.15
N ARG A 163 35.91 17.81 -50.10
CA ARG A 163 36.35 16.46 -49.70
C ARG A 163 36.82 16.46 -48.24
N LEU A 164 36.32 15.55 -47.41
CA LEU A 164 36.89 15.29 -46.08
C LEU A 164 36.95 13.78 -45.84
N GLU A 165 38.16 13.25 -45.83
CA GLU A 165 38.50 11.94 -45.28
C GLU A 165 38.58 12.01 -43.76
N SER A 166 38.35 10.85 -43.15
CA SER A 166 38.09 10.61 -41.74
C SER A 166 39.31 10.75 -40.83
N ALA A 167 39.21 11.58 -39.78
CA ALA A 167 40.02 11.45 -38.57
C ALA A 167 39.23 11.83 -37.30
N GLY A 168 39.15 10.88 -36.36
CA GLY A 168 38.95 11.05 -34.91
C GLY A 168 37.76 11.88 -34.40
N ARG A 169 36.59 11.24 -34.18
CA ARG A 169 35.52 11.86 -33.38
C ARG A 169 35.80 11.72 -31.87
N VAL A 170 36.42 12.74 -31.29
CA VAL A 170 36.19 13.11 -29.88
C VAL A 170 34.85 13.84 -29.83
N PHE A 171 33.86 13.27 -29.15
CA PHE A 171 32.57 13.93 -28.91
C PHE A 171 32.74 15.04 -27.86
N PRO A 172 32.25 16.27 -28.06
CA PRO A 172 32.34 17.31 -27.05
C PRO A 172 31.43 16.96 -25.85
N GLN A 173 32.04 16.67 -24.70
CA GLN A 173 31.33 16.52 -23.43
C GLN A 173 30.82 17.90 -22.98
N ARG A 174 29.52 17.99 -22.69
CA ARG A 174 28.88 19.18 -22.10
C ARG A 174 29.56 19.51 -20.77
N LYS A 175 30.13 20.72 -20.63
CA LYS A 175 30.69 21.20 -19.36
C LYS A 175 29.63 21.09 -18.25
N LYS A 176 30.02 20.49 -17.13
CA LYS A 176 29.20 20.34 -15.93
C LYS A 176 29.09 21.72 -15.28
N ASN A 177 27.90 22.31 -15.28
CA ASN A 177 27.62 23.48 -14.45
C ASN A 177 27.77 23.06 -12.99
N VAL A 178 28.76 23.64 -12.31
CA VAL A 178 28.89 23.59 -10.86
C VAL A 178 28.24 24.88 -10.36
N GLY A 179 27.04 24.76 -9.81
CA GLY A 179 26.27 25.85 -9.24
C GLY A 179 25.21 25.31 -8.29
N ASP A 180 25.41 25.60 -7.00
CA ASP A 180 24.53 25.57 -5.84
C ASP A 180 23.78 24.26 -5.49
N ASN A 181 24.25 23.65 -4.38
CA ASN A 181 23.70 22.50 -3.66
C ASN A 181 23.16 21.36 -4.54
N PRO A 182 23.95 20.29 -4.81
CA PRO A 182 23.43 19.15 -5.52
C PRO A 182 22.34 18.49 -4.68
N VAL A 183 21.08 18.71 -5.04
CA VAL A 183 20.01 17.78 -4.70
C VAL A 183 20.49 16.42 -5.23
N PHE A 184 20.96 15.56 -4.33
CA PHE A 184 21.49 14.24 -4.67
C PHE A 184 20.40 13.48 -5.42
N GLN A 185 20.54 13.38 -6.75
CA GLN A 185 19.63 12.58 -7.55
C GLN A 185 19.76 11.13 -7.08
N PRO A 186 18.67 10.46 -6.65
CA PRO A 186 18.78 9.13 -6.09
C PRO A 186 19.35 8.18 -7.13
N SER A 187 20.25 7.30 -6.69
CA SER A 187 20.88 6.29 -7.55
C SER A 187 19.82 5.40 -8.21
N SER A 188 20.14 4.81 -9.36
CA SER A 188 19.21 3.88 -10.04
C SER A 188 18.79 2.72 -9.12
N LEU A 189 19.68 2.27 -8.24
CA LEU A 189 19.40 1.25 -7.23
C LEU A 189 18.42 1.77 -6.16
N GLN A 190 18.63 2.96 -5.60
CA GLN A 190 17.70 3.55 -4.63
C GLN A 190 16.29 3.70 -5.21
N LYS A 191 16.18 4.12 -6.47
CA LYS A 191 14.89 4.19 -7.17
C LYS A 191 14.24 2.81 -7.32
N PHE A 192 15.03 1.78 -7.62
CA PHE A 192 14.55 0.41 -7.69
C PHE A 192 14.06 -0.09 -6.33
N VAL A 193 14.87 0.03 -5.27
CA VAL A 193 14.53 -0.38 -3.90
C VAL A 193 13.28 0.34 -3.40
N LYS A 194 13.19 1.66 -3.62
CA LYS A 194 12.00 2.45 -3.32
C LYS A 194 10.77 1.88 -4.01
N GLY A 195 10.86 1.61 -5.31
CA GLY A 195 9.75 1.04 -6.09
C GLY A 195 9.30 -0.34 -5.61
N VAL A 196 10.23 -1.17 -5.08
CA VAL A 196 9.89 -2.46 -4.47
C VAL A 196 9.11 -2.26 -3.17
N PHE A 197 9.60 -1.41 -2.27
CA PHE A 197 8.88 -1.13 -1.02
C PHE A 197 7.54 -0.41 -1.25
N GLU A 198 7.45 0.52 -2.21
CA GLU A 198 6.18 1.16 -2.61
C GLU A 198 5.16 0.13 -3.05
N SER A 199 5.57 -0.89 -3.81
CA SER A 199 4.67 -1.96 -4.24
C SER A 199 4.23 -2.84 -3.07
N ILE A 200 5.14 -3.19 -2.15
CA ILE A 200 4.84 -4.05 -0.99
C ILE A 200 3.94 -3.34 0.04
N TYR A 201 4.17 -2.05 0.30
CA TYR A 201 3.37 -1.28 1.26
C TYR A 201 2.14 -0.63 0.62
N SER A 202 1.85 -0.92 -0.65
CA SER A 202 0.61 -0.46 -1.28
C SER A 202 -0.60 -1.13 -0.65
N SER A 203 -1.75 -0.44 -0.66
CA SER A 203 -3.02 -0.98 -0.16
C SER A 203 -3.57 -2.12 -1.03
N LEU A 204 -3.03 -2.30 -2.24
CA LEU A 204 -3.42 -3.36 -3.16
C LEU A 204 -2.77 -4.67 -2.72
N LYS A 205 -3.58 -5.59 -2.17
CA LYS A 205 -3.10 -6.93 -1.84
C LYS A 205 -2.79 -7.69 -3.13
N MET A 206 -1.58 -8.23 -3.24
CA MET A 206 -1.26 -9.22 -4.26
C MET A 206 -1.94 -10.56 -3.94
N ASP A 207 -3.16 -10.76 -4.44
CA ASP A 207 -3.81 -12.09 -4.43
C ASP A 207 -3.56 -12.82 -5.75
N PRO A 208 -2.89 -13.98 -5.73
CA PRO A 208 -2.79 -14.87 -6.88
C PRO A 208 -4.12 -15.13 -7.57
N THR A 209 -5.25 -15.21 -6.86
CA THR A 209 -6.56 -15.45 -7.47
C THR A 209 -6.96 -14.30 -8.39
N GLU A 210 -6.86 -13.05 -7.95
CA GLU A 210 -7.12 -11.88 -8.79
C GLU A 210 -6.13 -11.79 -9.96
N VAL A 211 -4.86 -12.10 -9.70
CA VAL A 211 -3.80 -12.09 -10.72
C VAL A 211 -4.02 -13.17 -11.78
N ILE A 212 -4.49 -14.35 -11.37
CA ILE A 212 -4.84 -15.47 -12.24
C ILE A 212 -6.17 -15.20 -12.95
N GLU A 213 -7.17 -14.61 -12.29
CA GLU A 213 -8.45 -14.22 -12.88
C GLU A 213 -8.27 -13.11 -13.91
N GLN A 214 -7.47 -12.07 -13.64
CA GLN A 214 -7.09 -11.05 -14.62
C GLN A 214 -6.36 -11.65 -15.83
N TRP A 215 -5.63 -12.73 -15.62
CA TRP A 215 -4.96 -13.47 -16.69
C TRP A 215 -5.93 -14.39 -17.46
N GLN A 216 -6.81 -15.12 -16.77
CA GLN A 216 -7.87 -15.97 -17.34
C GLN A 216 -8.97 -15.16 -18.05
N ALA A 217 -9.24 -13.94 -17.61
CA ALA A 217 -10.21 -13.03 -18.21
C ALA A 217 -9.72 -12.46 -19.55
N ILE A 218 -8.40 -12.40 -19.78
CA ILE A 218 -7.86 -12.15 -21.12
C ILE A 218 -8.06 -13.37 -22.01
N GLU A 219 -7.99 -14.57 -21.44
CA GLU A 219 -8.19 -15.83 -22.15
C GLU A 219 -9.68 -16.20 -22.34
N PHE A 220 -10.62 -15.29 -22.05
CA PHE A 220 -12.05 -15.59 -22.01
C PHE A 220 -12.67 -15.84 -23.41
N ASN A 221 -12.43 -17.07 -23.89
CA ASN A 221 -13.39 -17.97 -24.52
C ASN A 221 -13.28 -19.39 -23.92
N GLY A 222 -13.03 -19.49 -22.60
CA GLY A 222 -13.31 -20.69 -21.79
C GLY A 222 -12.10 -21.53 -21.34
N GLN A 223 -12.04 -21.73 -20.01
CA GLN A 223 -11.15 -22.54 -19.16
C GLN A 223 -9.63 -22.30 -19.29
N PRO A 224 -8.83 -22.43 -18.21
CA PRO A 224 -7.39 -22.14 -18.24
C PRO A 224 -6.64 -23.20 -19.07
N LYS A 225 -6.60 -22.99 -20.37
CA LYS A 225 -6.09 -23.94 -21.38
C LYS A 225 -4.56 -24.02 -21.39
N LEU A 226 -3.81 -23.22 -20.63
CA LEU A 226 -2.37 -23.08 -20.87
C LEU A 226 -1.52 -24.24 -20.34
N LEU A 227 -1.78 -24.75 -19.13
CA LEU A 227 -1.02 -25.88 -18.59
C LEU A 227 -1.34 -27.16 -19.37
N THR A 228 -2.62 -27.40 -19.66
CA THR A 228 -3.11 -28.52 -20.48
C THR A 228 -2.70 -28.41 -21.96
N SER A 229 -2.72 -27.22 -22.57
CA SER A 229 -2.22 -27.03 -23.95
C SER A 229 -0.71 -27.10 -24.04
N THR A 230 0.02 -26.73 -23.00
CA THR A 230 1.48 -26.92 -22.95
C THR A 230 1.78 -28.41 -22.93
N GLU A 231 1.10 -29.20 -22.07
CA GLU A 231 1.23 -30.66 -22.06
C GLU A 231 0.78 -31.33 -23.36
N SER A 232 -0.27 -30.82 -24.01
CA SER A 232 -0.75 -31.32 -25.30
C SER A 232 0.18 -30.96 -26.48
N GLU A 233 0.74 -29.73 -26.53
CA GLU A 233 1.77 -29.32 -27.51
C GLU A 233 3.08 -30.09 -27.35
N LEU A 234 3.39 -30.55 -26.14
CA LEU A 234 4.54 -31.41 -25.86
C LEU A 234 4.28 -32.87 -26.26
N ALA A 235 3.07 -33.38 -26.03
CA ALA A 235 2.68 -34.73 -26.45
C ALA A 235 2.60 -34.87 -27.97
N ALA A 236 2.33 -33.78 -28.70
CA ALA A 236 2.34 -33.74 -30.16
C ALA A 236 3.75 -33.67 -30.78
N ARG A 237 4.80 -33.48 -29.97
CA ARG A 237 6.20 -33.46 -30.44
C ARG A 237 6.83 -34.85 -30.28
N ASP A 238 7.29 -35.38 -31.41
CA ASP A 238 7.86 -36.73 -31.54
C ASP A 238 9.09 -36.97 -30.63
N SER A 239 9.16 -38.20 -30.13
CA SER A 239 10.05 -38.77 -29.11
C SER A 239 11.55 -38.77 -29.44
N SER A 240 12.00 -38.10 -30.50
CA SER A 240 13.36 -38.25 -31.06
C SER A 240 14.38 -37.21 -30.59
N LEU A 241 13.98 -36.22 -29.78
CA LEU A 241 14.87 -35.20 -29.18
C LEU A 241 14.81 -35.24 -27.64
N ASN A 242 15.17 -36.39 -27.06
CA ASN A 242 15.19 -36.66 -25.62
C ASN A 242 16.28 -35.89 -24.84
N GLY A 243 16.17 -34.56 -24.77
CA GLY A 243 16.98 -33.75 -23.86
C GLY A 243 16.34 -32.44 -23.37
N GLY A 244 15.21 -31.99 -23.91
CA GLY A 244 14.69 -30.64 -23.70
C GLY A 244 13.45 -30.50 -22.83
N GLY A 245 13.01 -31.52 -22.09
CA GLY A 245 11.67 -31.58 -21.49
C GLY A 245 11.28 -30.34 -20.67
N THR A 246 12.10 -29.97 -19.69
CA THR A 246 11.81 -28.83 -18.79
C THR A 246 12.08 -27.46 -19.46
N PHE A 247 13.13 -27.36 -20.27
CA PHE A 247 13.49 -26.12 -20.96
C PHE A 247 12.48 -25.77 -22.06
N GLY A 248 12.12 -26.72 -22.93
CA GLY A 248 11.09 -26.55 -23.95
C GLY A 248 9.71 -26.24 -23.37
N ARG A 249 9.32 -26.93 -22.28
CA ARG A 249 8.12 -26.59 -21.48
C ARG A 249 8.09 -25.11 -21.09
N MET A 250 9.19 -24.63 -20.51
CA MET A 250 9.29 -23.25 -20.06
C MET A 250 9.36 -22.28 -21.24
N SER A 251 9.97 -22.63 -22.37
CA SER A 251 10.00 -21.80 -23.58
C SER A 251 8.59 -21.55 -24.12
N ILE A 252 7.76 -22.60 -24.18
CA ILE A 252 6.35 -22.50 -24.59
C ILE A 252 5.57 -21.60 -23.62
N LEU A 253 5.73 -21.81 -22.31
CA LEU A 253 5.08 -21.01 -21.26
C LEU A 253 5.51 -19.54 -21.32
N ALA A 254 6.81 -19.27 -21.44
CA ALA A 254 7.37 -17.92 -21.54
C ALA A 254 6.92 -17.20 -22.82
N ARG A 255 6.83 -17.91 -23.96
CA ARG A 255 6.26 -17.38 -25.20
C ARG A 255 4.82 -16.93 -24.98
N LYS A 256 3.98 -17.83 -24.45
CA LYS A 256 2.57 -17.57 -24.17
C LYS A 256 2.40 -16.36 -23.24
N LEU A 257 3.12 -16.30 -22.13
CA LEU A 257 3.04 -15.15 -21.20
C LEU A 257 3.55 -13.84 -21.82
N THR A 258 4.61 -13.89 -22.63
CA THR A 258 5.16 -12.69 -23.29
C THR A 258 4.23 -12.17 -24.40
N GLN A 259 3.42 -13.04 -25.02
CA GLN A 259 2.47 -12.67 -26.08
C GLN A 259 1.11 -12.25 -25.54
N THR A 260 0.64 -12.87 -24.45
CA THR A 260 -0.73 -12.71 -23.95
C THR A 260 -0.89 -11.54 -22.97
N SER A 261 0.12 -11.19 -22.16
CA SER A 261 -0.13 -10.33 -20.99
C SER A 261 0.41 -8.89 -21.11
N ARG A 262 -0.50 -7.92 -21.03
CA ARG A 262 -0.23 -6.55 -20.55
C ARG A 262 -0.68 -6.34 -19.09
N THR A 263 -1.35 -7.32 -18.48
CA THR A 263 -2.08 -7.15 -17.21
C THR A 263 -1.39 -7.79 -16.02
N CYS A 264 -0.54 -8.81 -16.21
CA CYS A 264 0.09 -9.55 -15.13
C CYS A 264 1.62 -9.53 -15.25
N ARG A 265 2.19 -8.39 -14.88
CA ARG A 265 3.65 -8.16 -14.95
C ARG A 265 4.43 -9.10 -14.01
N SER A 266 3.90 -9.41 -12.84
CA SER A 266 4.58 -10.22 -11.82
C SER A 266 4.79 -11.67 -12.28
N LEU A 267 3.78 -12.32 -12.89
CA LEU A 267 3.95 -13.67 -13.46
C LEU A 267 4.93 -13.67 -14.64
N GLU A 268 4.86 -12.64 -15.49
CA GLU A 268 5.74 -12.50 -16.64
C GLU A 268 7.21 -12.49 -16.21
N VAL A 269 7.58 -11.68 -15.21
CA VAL A 269 8.97 -11.60 -14.75
C VAL A 269 9.45 -12.85 -14.03
N ILE A 270 8.56 -13.55 -13.29
CA ILE A 270 8.86 -14.83 -12.64
C ILE A 270 9.28 -15.86 -13.70
N VAL A 271 8.44 -16.03 -14.72
CA VAL A 271 8.68 -17.01 -15.79
C VAL A 271 9.90 -16.62 -16.63
N GLN A 272 10.08 -15.35 -16.96
CA GLN A 272 11.25 -14.88 -17.70
C GLN A 272 12.55 -15.11 -16.93
N ALA A 273 12.59 -14.86 -15.62
CA ALA A 273 13.77 -15.14 -14.79
C ALA A 273 14.08 -16.65 -14.72
N LYS A 274 13.05 -17.49 -14.52
CA LYS A 274 13.22 -18.95 -14.50
C LYS A 274 13.66 -19.50 -15.86
N TRP A 275 13.12 -18.99 -16.95
CA TRP A 275 13.49 -19.40 -18.30
C TRP A 275 14.97 -19.17 -18.56
N VAL A 276 15.52 -18.02 -18.13
CA VAL A 276 16.97 -17.74 -18.26
C VAL A 276 17.82 -18.72 -17.45
N GLN A 277 17.37 -19.14 -16.26
CA GLN A 277 18.04 -20.21 -15.51
C GLN A 277 18.05 -21.52 -16.29
N LEU A 278 16.90 -21.95 -16.79
CA LEU A 278 16.81 -23.20 -17.56
C LEU A 278 17.60 -23.14 -18.87
N PHE A 279 17.72 -21.96 -19.49
CA PHE A 279 18.61 -21.75 -20.62
C PHE A 279 20.08 -22.00 -20.23
N ASP A 280 20.54 -21.47 -19.10
CA ASP A 280 21.90 -21.71 -18.61
C ASP A 280 22.15 -23.18 -18.31
N ASP A 281 21.21 -23.83 -17.62
CA ASP A 281 21.27 -25.24 -17.27
C ASP A 281 21.36 -26.10 -18.53
N ARG A 282 20.57 -25.78 -19.57
CA ARG A 282 20.60 -26.46 -20.87
C ARG A 282 21.92 -26.28 -21.61
N VAL A 283 22.49 -25.07 -21.58
CA VAL A 283 23.83 -24.82 -22.16
C VAL A 283 24.90 -25.62 -21.40
N HIS A 284 24.81 -25.68 -20.07
CA HIS A 284 25.73 -26.44 -19.25
C HIS A 284 25.66 -27.95 -19.54
N GLU A 285 24.45 -28.50 -19.62
CA GLU A 285 24.19 -29.90 -19.97
C GLU A 285 24.78 -30.26 -21.34
N LEU A 286 24.49 -29.49 -22.38
CA LEU A 286 25.03 -29.74 -23.73
C LEU A 286 26.56 -29.56 -23.77
N SER A 287 27.12 -28.69 -22.92
CA SER A 287 28.57 -28.50 -22.84
C SER A 287 29.34 -29.74 -22.39
N ALA A 288 28.64 -30.77 -21.87
CA ALA A 288 29.24 -32.07 -21.57
C ALA A 288 29.61 -32.87 -22.83
N SER A 289 28.90 -32.65 -23.96
CA SER A 289 29.10 -33.40 -25.22
C SER A 289 29.66 -32.55 -26.37
N MET A 290 29.69 -31.23 -26.21
CA MET A 290 30.20 -30.31 -27.23
C MET A 290 30.82 -29.04 -26.61
N SER A 291 31.58 -28.27 -27.40
CA SER A 291 32.13 -26.98 -26.95
C SER A 291 31.04 -26.03 -26.45
N LYS A 292 31.34 -25.18 -25.47
CA LYS A 292 30.42 -24.22 -24.86
C LYS A 292 29.74 -23.29 -25.89
N GLU A 293 30.48 -22.85 -26.91
CA GLU A 293 29.98 -22.00 -27.99
C GLU A 293 28.95 -22.74 -28.84
N LYS A 294 29.22 -24.01 -29.16
CA LYS A 294 28.30 -24.89 -29.92
C LYS A 294 27.07 -25.24 -29.09
N ALA A 295 27.22 -25.55 -27.81
CA ALA A 295 26.12 -25.79 -26.87
C ALA A 295 25.19 -24.56 -26.77
N LYS A 296 25.78 -23.37 -26.63
CA LYS A 296 25.03 -22.11 -26.61
C LYS A 296 24.30 -21.85 -27.92
N LYS A 297 24.96 -22.03 -29.07
CA LYS A 297 24.33 -21.87 -30.39
C LYS A 297 23.17 -22.86 -30.59
N SER A 298 23.33 -24.11 -30.16
CA SER A 298 22.28 -25.13 -30.20
C SER A 298 21.07 -24.73 -29.35
N THR A 299 21.31 -24.30 -28.11
CA THR A 299 20.24 -23.88 -27.19
C THR A 299 19.50 -22.64 -27.69
N ILE A 300 20.22 -21.68 -28.30
CA ILE A 300 19.62 -20.51 -28.96
C ILE A 300 18.75 -20.94 -30.14
N SER A 301 19.22 -21.89 -30.96
CA SER A 301 18.45 -22.40 -32.09
C SER A 301 17.16 -23.08 -31.62
N GLU A 302 17.23 -23.92 -30.58
CA GLU A 302 16.08 -24.56 -29.93
C GLU A 302 15.07 -23.51 -29.43
N ALA A 303 15.54 -22.50 -28.70
CA ALA A 303 14.71 -21.41 -28.20
C ALA A 303 14.07 -20.58 -29.33
N CYS A 304 14.81 -20.24 -30.38
CA CYS A 304 14.28 -19.49 -31.52
C CYS A 304 13.12 -20.23 -32.20
N LEU A 305 13.20 -21.56 -32.32
CA LEU A 305 12.12 -22.40 -32.83
C LEU A 305 10.90 -22.35 -31.92
N ASP A 306 11.10 -22.45 -30.60
CA ASP A 306 9.99 -22.42 -29.64
C ASP A 306 9.29 -21.06 -29.59
N PHE A 307 10.05 -19.95 -29.54
CA PHE A 307 9.49 -18.60 -29.48
C PHE A 307 8.95 -18.09 -30.83
N ASN A 308 9.38 -18.70 -31.95
CA ASN A 308 9.24 -18.16 -33.30
C ASN A 308 9.83 -16.75 -33.42
N TRP A 309 11.05 -16.56 -32.87
CA TRP A 309 11.79 -15.30 -32.89
C TRP A 309 13.11 -15.46 -33.65
N THR A 310 13.57 -14.37 -34.25
CA THR A 310 14.93 -14.31 -34.78
C THR A 310 15.96 -14.37 -33.65
N GLU A 311 17.17 -14.84 -33.96
CA GLU A 311 18.28 -14.89 -32.99
C GLU A 311 18.57 -13.51 -32.37
N LYS A 312 18.41 -12.45 -33.16
CA LYS A 312 18.59 -11.06 -32.73
C LYS A 312 17.53 -10.65 -31.71
N GLU A 313 16.26 -10.98 -31.96
CA GLU A 313 15.17 -10.67 -31.03
C GLU A 313 15.33 -11.42 -29.71
N LEU A 314 15.64 -12.71 -29.76
CA LEU A 314 15.87 -13.52 -28.57
C LEU A 314 17.02 -12.96 -27.72
N ARG A 315 18.17 -12.63 -28.33
CA ARG A 315 19.31 -12.03 -27.61
C ARG A 315 18.94 -10.69 -26.95
N ASN A 316 18.20 -9.84 -27.66
CA ASN A 316 17.78 -8.54 -27.13
C ASN A 316 16.84 -8.69 -25.92
N ARG A 317 15.87 -9.61 -25.98
CA ARG A 317 14.95 -9.89 -24.86
C ARG A 317 15.69 -10.55 -23.69
N MET A 318 16.51 -11.54 -23.99
CA MET A 318 17.31 -12.26 -23.01
C MET A 318 18.26 -11.33 -22.25
N GLY A 319 18.83 -10.30 -22.88
CA GLY A 319 19.65 -9.31 -22.17
C GLY A 319 18.93 -8.63 -21.00
N VAL A 320 17.62 -8.36 -21.15
CA VAL A 320 16.79 -7.80 -20.09
C VAL A 320 16.40 -8.89 -19.07
N TRP A 321 16.00 -10.07 -19.55
CA TRP A 321 15.58 -11.18 -18.67
C TRP A 321 16.72 -11.70 -17.79
N ARG A 322 17.96 -11.63 -18.28
CA ARG A 322 19.18 -11.84 -17.47
C ARG A 322 19.20 -10.91 -16.27
N GLY A 323 18.83 -9.65 -16.47
CA GLY A 323 18.71 -8.72 -15.35
C GLY A 323 17.64 -9.11 -14.33
N TYR A 324 16.52 -9.72 -14.76
CA TYR A 324 15.51 -10.25 -13.83
C TYR A 324 16.05 -11.42 -13.02
N GLN A 325 16.78 -12.33 -13.67
CA GLN A 325 17.46 -13.44 -13.00
C GLN A 325 18.54 -12.94 -12.02
N ASP A 326 19.34 -11.94 -12.41
CA ASP A 326 20.37 -11.34 -11.55
C ASP A 326 19.75 -10.75 -10.27
N ILE A 327 18.65 -10.00 -10.40
CA ILE A 327 17.89 -9.44 -9.27
C ILE A 327 17.31 -10.56 -8.41
N GLN A 328 16.70 -11.58 -9.02
CA GLN A 328 16.14 -12.72 -8.29
C GLN A 328 17.20 -13.47 -7.49
N LYS A 329 18.40 -13.68 -8.04
CA LYS A 329 19.51 -14.33 -7.34
C LYS A 329 20.02 -13.51 -6.15
N ALA A 330 20.11 -12.19 -6.31
CA ALA A 330 20.64 -11.31 -5.27
C ALA A 330 19.58 -10.92 -4.22
N GLY A 331 18.46 -10.32 -4.65
CA GLY A 331 17.40 -9.79 -3.79
C GLY A 331 16.26 -10.76 -3.49
N GLY A 332 16.28 -11.98 -4.05
CA GLY A 332 15.22 -12.98 -3.88
C GLY A 332 13.99 -12.73 -4.76
N TRP A 333 13.00 -13.61 -4.64
CA TRP A 333 11.75 -13.50 -5.40
C TRP A 333 10.94 -12.25 -5.05
N ALA A 334 10.92 -11.85 -3.77
CA ALA A 334 10.18 -10.66 -3.33
C ALA A 334 10.65 -9.39 -4.07
N ALA A 335 11.98 -9.22 -4.23
CA ALA A 335 12.54 -8.08 -4.95
C ALA A 335 12.13 -8.04 -6.44
N LEU A 336 11.90 -9.20 -7.06
CA LEU A 336 11.50 -9.28 -8.46
C LEU A 336 9.98 -9.15 -8.65
N VAL A 337 9.20 -9.82 -7.81
CA VAL A 337 7.72 -9.88 -7.91
C VAL A 337 7.08 -8.52 -7.65
N PHE A 338 7.62 -7.79 -6.68
CA PHE A 338 7.14 -6.46 -6.29
C PHE A 338 7.91 -5.33 -6.98
N ALA A 339 8.73 -5.63 -7.98
CA ALA A 339 9.44 -4.60 -8.71
C ALA A 339 8.47 -3.75 -9.55
N GLY A 340 8.40 -2.45 -9.25
CA GLY A 340 7.54 -1.50 -9.96
C GLY A 340 7.92 -1.22 -11.42
N MET A 341 7.24 -0.24 -12.03
CA MET A 341 7.34 0.12 -13.46
C MET A 341 8.78 0.39 -13.96
N GLY A 342 9.71 0.74 -13.07
CA GLY A 342 11.12 1.00 -13.39
C GLY A 342 11.95 -0.24 -13.72
N LEU A 343 11.48 -1.46 -13.43
CA LEU A 343 12.25 -2.70 -13.54
C LEU A 343 12.86 -2.91 -14.94
N TYR A 344 12.05 -2.74 -15.99
CA TYR A 344 12.53 -2.93 -17.36
C TYR A 344 13.68 -1.98 -17.71
N ARG A 345 13.56 -0.71 -17.32
CA ARG A 345 14.59 0.32 -17.54
C ARG A 345 15.86 -0.01 -16.76
N PHE A 346 15.71 -0.44 -15.52
CA PHE A 346 16.81 -0.83 -14.64
C PHE A 346 17.62 -1.99 -15.26
N CYS A 347 16.95 -3.03 -15.75
CA CYS A 347 17.60 -4.19 -16.38
C CYS A 347 18.11 -3.92 -17.81
N LYS A 348 17.44 -3.10 -18.61
CA LYS A 348 17.84 -2.84 -20.01
C LYS A 348 19.15 -2.05 -20.10
N TYR A 349 19.30 -1.01 -19.27
CA TYR A 349 20.45 -0.12 -19.37
C TYR A 349 21.64 -0.57 -18.51
N ARG A 350 21.43 -1.43 -17.51
CA ARG A 350 22.47 -2.05 -16.66
C ARG A 350 23.50 -1.07 -16.06
N VAL A 351 23.20 0.23 -16.01
CA VAL A 351 24.13 1.29 -15.56
C VAL A 351 24.62 1.06 -14.12
N SER A 352 23.81 0.39 -13.30
CA SER A 352 24.13 0.08 -11.90
C SER A 352 24.27 -1.42 -11.64
N PHE A 353 24.55 -2.24 -12.65
CA PHE A 353 24.74 -3.69 -12.46
C PHE A 353 26.20 -3.97 -12.12
N ASN A 354 26.58 -3.66 -10.87
CA ASN A 354 27.91 -3.91 -10.31
C ASN A 354 27.79 -4.72 -9.00
N GLU A 355 28.93 -5.22 -8.50
CA GLU A 355 28.94 -6.08 -7.30
C GLU A 355 28.39 -5.35 -6.06
N GLU A 356 28.67 -4.05 -5.91
CA GLU A 356 28.12 -3.23 -4.83
C GLU A 356 26.60 -3.22 -4.81
N THR A 357 25.98 -3.10 -5.99
CA THR A 357 24.52 -3.14 -6.13
C THR A 357 23.95 -4.49 -5.74
N PHE A 358 24.57 -5.58 -6.18
CA PHE A 358 24.10 -6.92 -5.83
C PHE A 358 24.36 -7.26 -4.35
N GLN A 359 25.44 -6.76 -3.77
CA GLN A 359 25.70 -6.85 -2.33
C GLN A 359 24.62 -6.11 -1.53
N ALA A 360 24.21 -4.92 -1.97
CA ALA A 360 23.11 -4.19 -1.36
C ALA A 360 21.76 -4.91 -1.52
N LEU A 361 21.47 -5.50 -2.67
CA LEU A 361 20.26 -6.32 -2.84
C LEU A 361 20.25 -7.57 -1.96
N ARG A 362 21.40 -8.25 -1.84
CA ARG A 362 21.58 -9.37 -0.90
C ARG A 362 21.32 -8.94 0.54
N ALA A 363 21.81 -7.76 0.92
CA ALA A 363 21.57 -7.18 2.23
C ALA A 363 20.09 -6.87 2.52
N LEU A 364 19.33 -6.50 1.49
CA LEU A 364 17.92 -6.14 1.60
C LEU A 364 16.96 -7.32 1.41
N ARG A 365 17.45 -8.48 0.96
CA ARG A 365 16.62 -9.63 0.60
C ARG A 365 15.64 -10.03 1.71
N HIS A 366 16.14 -10.25 2.92
CA HIS A 366 15.29 -10.68 4.03
C HIS A 366 14.28 -9.59 4.43
N ARG A 367 14.63 -8.31 4.27
CA ARG A 367 13.71 -7.19 4.50
C ARG A 367 12.54 -7.20 3.53
N PHE A 368 12.78 -7.46 2.26
CA PHE A 368 11.72 -7.63 1.27
C PHE A 368 10.86 -8.86 1.57
N GLU A 369 11.48 -9.98 1.94
CA GLU A 369 10.77 -11.23 2.24
C GLU A 369 9.87 -11.09 3.49
N VAL A 370 10.34 -10.45 4.57
CA VAL A 370 9.52 -10.18 5.78
C VAL A 370 8.30 -9.36 5.43
N ALA A 371 8.49 -8.23 4.74
CA ALA A 371 7.39 -7.34 4.38
C ALA A 371 6.41 -8.02 3.43
N ALA A 372 6.89 -8.69 2.38
CA ALA A 372 6.04 -9.36 1.41
C ALA A 372 5.22 -10.51 2.05
N ASP A 373 5.83 -11.35 2.89
CA ASP A 373 5.14 -12.50 3.48
C ASP A 373 4.06 -12.15 4.49
N THR A 374 4.28 -11.08 5.24
CA THR A 374 3.37 -10.64 6.31
C THR A 374 2.27 -9.75 5.75
N LEU A 375 2.54 -8.92 4.74
CA LEU A 375 1.56 -8.02 4.13
C LEU A 375 0.78 -8.66 2.96
N HIS A 376 1.37 -9.64 2.27
CA HIS A 376 0.72 -10.35 1.16
C HIS A 376 0.77 -11.88 1.31
N PRO A 377 0.08 -12.48 2.30
CA PRO A 377 0.27 -13.90 2.66
C PRO A 377 0.20 -14.95 1.55
N ARG A 378 -0.43 -14.64 0.41
CA ARG A 378 -0.62 -15.55 -0.73
C ARG A 378 0.35 -15.30 -1.89
N TRP A 379 1.18 -14.25 -1.87
CA TRP A 379 1.97 -13.83 -3.05
C TRP A 379 2.87 -14.94 -3.61
N ARG A 380 3.38 -15.83 -2.75
CA ARG A 380 4.26 -16.94 -3.15
C ARG A 380 3.57 -18.04 -3.94
N HIS A 381 2.24 -18.13 -3.94
CA HIS A 381 1.56 -19.09 -4.82
C HIS A 381 1.85 -18.79 -6.30
N LEU A 382 2.16 -17.52 -6.65
CA LEU A 382 2.63 -17.15 -7.99
C LEU A 382 3.91 -17.91 -8.39
N LEU A 383 4.75 -18.28 -7.43
CA LEU A 383 6.00 -19.01 -7.68
C LEU A 383 5.78 -20.48 -8.05
N GLY A 384 4.58 -21.03 -7.77
CA GLY A 384 4.22 -22.39 -8.14
C GLY A 384 4.32 -22.64 -9.65
N ILE A 385 4.10 -21.60 -10.47
CA ILE A 385 4.19 -21.69 -11.94
C ILE A 385 5.60 -22.06 -12.44
N VAL A 386 6.64 -21.77 -11.64
CA VAL A 386 8.03 -22.10 -11.95
C VAL A 386 8.59 -23.21 -11.07
N GLY A 387 7.74 -23.86 -10.28
CA GLY A 387 8.12 -24.92 -9.34
C GLY A 387 9.01 -24.45 -8.20
N ALA A 388 8.98 -23.16 -7.85
CA ALA A 388 9.68 -22.69 -6.64
C ALA A 388 8.77 -22.82 -5.41
N SER A 389 9.36 -22.75 -4.21
CA SER A 389 8.61 -22.89 -2.96
C SER A 389 7.49 -21.86 -2.86
N THR A 390 6.29 -22.34 -2.56
CA THR A 390 5.10 -21.52 -2.30
C THR A 390 4.93 -21.23 -0.80
N GLU A 391 5.80 -21.79 0.05
CA GLU A 391 5.70 -21.67 1.50
C GLU A 391 6.14 -20.29 1.99
N ARG A 392 5.40 -19.77 2.97
CA ARG A 392 5.79 -18.55 3.67
C ARG A 392 6.96 -18.82 4.61
N LYS A 393 7.90 -17.88 4.65
CA LYS A 393 9.05 -17.92 5.55
C LYS A 393 8.73 -17.17 6.83
N TYR A 394 8.04 -16.04 6.69
CA TYR A 394 7.59 -15.21 7.81
C TYR A 394 6.05 -15.24 7.86
N THR A 395 5.49 -15.35 9.05
CA THR A 395 4.03 -15.39 9.29
C THR A 395 3.64 -14.49 10.46
N GLY A 396 2.37 -14.15 10.59
CA GLY A 396 1.94 -13.21 11.63
C GLY A 396 2.14 -11.75 11.21
N HIS A 397 2.43 -10.89 12.18
CA HIS A 397 2.51 -9.45 11.98
C HIS A 397 3.89 -9.02 11.44
N PRO A 398 4.00 -8.00 10.56
CA PRO A 398 5.29 -7.53 10.04
C PRO A 398 6.31 -7.15 11.12
N HIS A 399 5.83 -6.65 12.27
CA HIS A 399 6.67 -6.21 13.37
C HIS A 399 6.93 -7.30 14.43
N ASP A 400 6.55 -8.55 14.16
CA ASP A 400 7.00 -9.72 14.92
C ASP A 400 8.44 -10.12 14.57
N TYR A 401 9.04 -9.49 13.57
CA TYR A 401 10.38 -9.80 13.08
C TYR A 401 11.30 -8.60 13.22
N VAL A 402 12.50 -8.86 13.75
CA VAL A 402 13.58 -7.89 13.87
C VAL A 402 14.58 -8.13 12.76
N ILE A 403 14.71 -7.14 11.90
CA ILE A 403 15.69 -7.09 10.83
C ILE A 403 17.10 -7.09 11.43
N GLY A 404 17.89 -8.09 11.04
CA GLY A 404 19.27 -8.26 11.50
C GLY A 404 20.27 -7.43 10.71
N MET A 405 21.55 -7.69 10.96
CA MET A 405 22.64 -7.19 10.12
C MET A 405 22.45 -7.66 8.66
N PRO A 406 23.02 -6.96 7.66
CA PRO A 406 22.84 -7.25 6.22
C PRO A 406 22.86 -8.72 5.79
N ASN A 407 23.65 -9.56 6.44
CA ASN A 407 23.81 -10.97 6.06
C ASN A 407 23.05 -11.95 6.97
N ASN A 408 22.31 -11.45 7.96
CA ASN A 408 21.54 -12.26 8.88
C ASN A 408 20.07 -12.25 8.47
N GLU A 409 19.39 -13.37 8.72
CA GLU A 409 17.95 -13.42 8.54
C GLU A 409 17.24 -12.60 9.62
N ALA A 410 15.99 -12.24 9.36
CA ALA A 410 15.16 -11.62 10.38
C ALA A 410 14.85 -12.64 11.47
N VAL A 411 14.92 -12.21 12.73
CA VAL A 411 14.65 -13.07 13.89
C VAL A 411 13.33 -12.67 14.54
N PRO A 412 12.58 -13.61 15.12
CA PRO A 412 11.41 -13.27 15.93
C PRO A 412 11.74 -12.25 17.02
N LEU A 413 10.82 -11.32 17.26
CA LEU A 413 10.95 -10.25 18.24
C LEU A 413 11.27 -10.78 19.63
N SER A 414 10.63 -11.87 20.04
CA SER A 414 10.84 -12.53 21.34
C SER A 414 12.31 -12.90 21.61
N ILE A 415 13.04 -13.36 20.58
CA ILE A 415 14.46 -13.71 20.70
C ILE A 415 15.29 -12.50 21.15
N THR A 416 14.94 -11.30 20.69
CA THR A 416 15.70 -10.09 21.03
C THR A 416 15.49 -9.60 22.47
N TYR A 417 14.45 -10.10 23.15
CA TYR A 417 14.14 -9.78 24.54
C TYR A 417 14.46 -10.91 25.52
N GLN A 418 14.76 -12.11 25.01
CA GLN A 418 14.95 -13.33 25.78
C GLN A 418 15.97 -13.21 26.94
N GLN A 419 16.97 -12.34 26.80
CA GLN A 419 17.98 -12.12 27.84
C GLN A 419 17.43 -11.39 29.09
N TRP A 420 16.34 -10.65 28.96
CA TRP A 420 15.68 -9.94 30.06
C TRP A 420 14.37 -10.59 30.48
N ASP A 421 13.65 -11.18 29.51
CA ASP A 421 12.35 -11.81 29.73
C ASP A 421 12.23 -13.04 28.83
N LYS A 422 12.34 -14.23 29.42
CA LYS A 422 12.31 -15.52 28.70
C LYS A 422 10.93 -15.80 28.08
N ASP A 423 9.89 -15.27 28.70
CA ASP A 423 8.49 -15.47 28.30
C ASP A 423 7.94 -14.22 27.61
N PHE A 424 8.84 -13.44 26.98
CA PHE A 424 8.44 -12.23 26.27
C PHE A 424 7.50 -12.55 25.10
N SER A 425 6.32 -11.95 25.15
CA SER A 425 5.34 -11.91 24.08
C SER A 425 4.89 -10.47 23.84
N PHE A 426 4.56 -10.14 22.61
CA PHE A 426 4.05 -8.82 22.25
C PHE A 426 2.76 -8.92 21.45
N ILE A 427 1.73 -8.17 21.86
CA ILE A 427 0.43 -8.12 21.20
C ILE A 427 0.34 -6.81 20.41
N HIS A 428 0.14 -6.92 19.10
CA HIS A 428 -0.06 -5.74 18.26
C HIS A 428 -1.50 -5.22 18.39
N LEU A 429 -1.64 -3.92 18.60
CA LEU A 429 -2.90 -3.21 18.76
C LEU A 429 -3.07 -2.20 17.63
N ASP A 430 -4.26 -2.20 17.02
CA ASP A 430 -4.66 -1.21 16.03
C ASP A 430 -5.13 0.10 16.70
N THR A 431 -5.78 -0.02 17.86
CA THR A 431 -6.30 1.10 18.66
C THR A 431 -5.92 0.96 20.14
N CYS A 432 -5.89 2.08 20.86
CA CYS A 432 -5.56 2.05 22.28
C CYS A 432 -6.65 1.33 23.07
N GLN A 433 -6.26 0.53 24.05
CA GLN A 433 -7.16 -0.15 24.98
C GLN A 433 -7.24 0.62 26.29
N ILE A 434 -8.43 0.80 26.84
CA ILE A 434 -8.61 1.45 28.14
C ILE A 434 -8.32 0.43 29.25
N ASP A 435 -7.55 0.84 30.24
CA ASP A 435 -7.37 0.10 31.48
C ASP A 435 -8.62 0.28 32.36
N GLU A 436 -9.49 -0.72 32.36
CA GLU A 436 -10.75 -0.69 33.13
C GLU A 436 -10.50 -0.60 34.64
N ASP A 437 -9.37 -1.11 35.14
CA ASP A 437 -9.04 -1.01 36.57
C ASP A 437 -8.70 0.43 36.97
N ALA A 438 -8.08 1.19 36.07
CA ALA A 438 -7.70 2.58 36.29
C ALA A 438 -8.84 3.57 35.97
N TRP A 439 -9.66 3.28 34.95
CA TRP A 439 -10.60 4.25 34.37
C TRP A 439 -12.04 3.74 34.23
N GLY A 440 -12.32 2.46 34.51
CA GLY A 440 -13.61 1.84 34.21
C GLY A 440 -13.93 1.94 32.70
N LEU A 441 -15.16 2.34 32.38
CA LEU A 441 -15.61 2.54 30.99
C LEU A 441 -15.30 3.94 30.44
N TYR A 442 -14.63 4.80 31.21
CA TYR A 442 -14.34 6.17 30.83
C TYR A 442 -13.00 6.27 30.09
N ASP A 443 -12.98 6.94 28.93
CA ASP A 443 -11.72 7.27 28.24
C ASP A 443 -11.25 8.67 28.64
N PRO A 444 -10.14 8.81 29.39
CA PRO A 444 -9.62 10.10 29.87
C PRO A 444 -9.12 11.03 28.75
N ARG A 445 -9.06 10.53 27.51
CA ARG A 445 -8.64 11.28 26.33
C ARG A 445 -9.80 12.00 25.66
N VAL A 446 -11.04 11.66 25.98
CA VAL A 446 -12.22 12.32 25.42
C VAL A 446 -12.32 13.74 25.97
N VAL A 447 -12.41 14.71 25.06
CA VAL A 447 -12.60 16.12 25.38
C VAL A 447 -14.02 16.49 24.97
N HIS A 448 -14.83 16.89 25.95
CA HIS A 448 -16.20 17.34 25.69
C HIS A 448 -16.18 18.73 25.05
N ALA A 449 -16.66 18.84 23.81
CA ALA A 449 -16.84 20.16 23.18
C ALA A 449 -18.00 20.91 23.86
N ALA A 450 -17.80 22.22 24.11
CA ALA A 450 -18.83 23.09 24.71
C ALA A 450 -20.12 23.17 23.88
N HIS A 451 -20.05 22.88 22.56
CA HIS A 451 -21.20 22.82 21.65
C HIS A 451 -21.18 21.53 20.82
N LYS A 452 -22.28 20.75 20.86
CA LYS A 452 -22.43 19.45 20.16
C LYS A 452 -22.18 19.53 18.65
N GLU A 453 -22.51 20.65 18.01
CA GLU A 453 -22.33 20.85 16.57
C GLU A 453 -20.86 21.04 16.13
N SER A 454 -19.97 21.38 17.07
CA SER A 454 -18.53 21.57 16.84
C SER A 454 -17.66 20.41 17.32
N ALA A 455 -18.27 19.34 17.85
CA ALA A 455 -17.56 18.25 18.53
C ALA A 455 -16.60 17.47 17.62
N HIS A 456 -16.84 17.51 16.30
CA HIS A 456 -16.03 16.81 15.30
C HIS A 456 -15.42 17.79 14.29
N THR A 457 -15.19 19.04 14.68
CA THR A 457 -14.46 20.00 13.85
C THR A 457 -12.97 19.95 14.20
N CYS A 458 -12.12 19.77 13.19
CA CYS A 458 -10.68 19.77 13.39
C CYS A 458 -10.19 21.13 13.88
N GLN A 459 -9.39 21.15 14.95
CA GLN A 459 -8.84 22.39 15.50
C GLN A 459 -7.74 23.02 14.63
N ILE A 460 -7.15 22.23 13.71
CA ILE A 460 -6.04 22.67 12.86
C ILE A 460 -6.56 23.20 11.51
N CYS A 461 -7.37 22.42 10.80
CA CYS A 461 -7.87 22.81 9.47
C CYS A 461 -9.31 23.31 9.47
N HIS A 462 -10.00 23.28 10.61
CA HIS A 462 -11.41 23.72 10.75
C HIS A 462 -12.43 22.94 9.92
N GLU A 463 -12.03 21.81 9.34
CA GLU A 463 -12.90 20.93 8.58
C GLU A 463 -13.57 19.86 9.45
N ARG A 464 -14.71 19.35 8.98
CA ARG A 464 -15.45 18.25 9.62
C ARG A 464 -14.63 16.95 9.60
N GLN A 465 -14.55 16.30 10.74
CA GLN A 465 -14.00 14.96 10.94
C GLN A 465 -15.13 13.93 10.91
N SER A 466 -14.85 12.75 10.37
CA SER A 466 -15.73 11.59 10.40
C SER A 466 -14.89 10.32 10.28
N ASP A 467 -15.29 9.24 10.96
CA ASP A 467 -14.67 7.92 10.75
C ASP A 467 -15.18 7.25 9.45
N ASP A 468 -16.29 7.76 8.89
CA ASP A 468 -16.78 7.39 7.56
C ASP A 468 -16.07 8.22 6.47
N PRO A 469 -15.20 7.63 5.63
CA PRO A 469 -14.36 8.36 4.67
C PRO A 469 -15.12 9.34 3.74
N PRO A 470 -16.29 9.02 3.17
CA PRO A 470 -17.07 9.94 2.34
C PRO A 470 -17.60 11.17 3.09
N GLN A 471 -17.71 11.10 4.42
CA GLN A 471 -18.21 12.19 5.27
C GLN A 471 -17.09 13.00 5.94
N ASN A 472 -15.83 12.58 5.76
CA ASN A 472 -14.67 13.24 6.34
C ASN A 472 -14.09 14.30 5.39
N ASN A 473 -14.00 15.54 5.85
CA ASN A 473 -13.36 16.64 5.12
C ASN A 473 -11.97 16.98 5.68
N CYS A 474 -11.56 16.40 6.82
CA CYS A 474 -10.29 16.69 7.45
C CYS A 474 -9.10 16.05 6.72
N SER A 475 -8.06 16.86 6.45
CA SER A 475 -6.86 16.47 5.70
C SER A 475 -5.55 16.65 6.48
N CYS A 476 -5.58 16.80 7.81
CA CYS A 476 -4.37 17.06 8.62
C CYS A 476 -3.42 15.86 8.68
N PHE A 477 -3.95 14.64 8.68
CA PHE A 477 -3.17 13.39 8.67
C PHE A 477 -3.89 12.35 7.81
N PRO A 478 -4.00 12.58 6.49
CA PRO A 478 -4.88 11.80 5.61
C PRO A 478 -4.37 10.37 5.38
N ASN A 479 -3.10 10.10 5.70
CA ASN A 479 -2.54 8.76 5.67
C ASN A 479 -2.85 7.95 6.95
N LEU A 480 -3.33 8.58 8.03
CA LEU A 480 -3.63 7.90 9.30
C LEU A 480 -5.13 7.95 9.65
N TYR A 481 -5.85 8.98 9.22
CA TYR A 481 -7.28 9.16 9.52
C TYR A 481 -8.13 9.32 8.25
N PRO A 482 -9.36 8.78 8.23
CA PRO A 482 -9.99 8.00 9.31
C PRO A 482 -9.31 6.64 9.53
N GLN A 483 -9.33 6.14 10.77
CA GLN A 483 -8.65 4.88 11.16
C GLN A 483 -9.23 3.64 10.45
N THR A 484 -10.40 3.78 9.81
CA THR A 484 -11.08 2.74 9.04
C THR A 484 -10.31 2.33 7.78
N ILE A 485 -9.33 3.13 7.33
CA ILE A 485 -8.49 2.79 6.18
C ILE A 485 -7.27 1.99 6.68
N PRO A 486 -7.07 0.73 6.23
CA PRO A 486 -5.90 -0.05 6.61
C PRO A 486 -4.61 0.67 6.23
N HIS A 487 -3.80 1.04 7.21
CA HIS A 487 -2.53 1.74 7.00
C HIS A 487 -1.35 0.86 7.42
N ASN A 488 -0.63 0.36 6.42
CA ASN A 488 0.65 -0.31 6.63
C ASN A 488 1.76 0.75 6.59
N ALA A 489 2.16 1.28 7.74
CA ALA A 489 3.28 2.21 7.80
C ALA A 489 4.54 1.52 7.22
N PRO A 490 5.24 2.14 6.24
CA PRO A 490 6.40 1.54 5.59
C PRO A 490 7.63 1.57 6.49
N VAL A 491 7.58 0.80 7.59
CA VAL A 491 8.59 0.74 8.64
C VAL A 491 8.84 -0.70 9.06
N GLN A 492 10.08 -0.97 9.49
CA GLN A 492 10.49 -2.27 10.01
C GLN A 492 11.18 -2.12 11.36
N VAL A 493 11.04 -3.11 12.21
CA VAL A 493 11.83 -3.20 13.45
C VAL A 493 13.20 -3.76 13.08
N TYR A 494 14.28 -3.14 13.55
CA TYR A 494 15.64 -3.59 13.27
C TYR A 494 16.50 -3.61 14.52
N ARG A 495 17.57 -4.41 14.50
CA ARG A 495 18.54 -4.46 15.60
C ARG A 495 19.48 -3.26 15.50
N THR A 496 19.48 -2.41 16.52
CA THR A 496 20.45 -1.30 16.58
C THR A 496 21.86 -1.84 16.87
N PRO A 497 22.91 -1.29 16.24
CA PRO A 497 24.29 -1.75 16.44
C PRO A 497 24.94 -1.22 17.73
N ASN A 498 24.31 -0.25 18.40
CA ASN A 498 24.93 0.55 19.46
C ASN A 498 24.29 0.36 20.85
N GLY A 499 23.67 -0.80 21.09
CA GLY A 499 23.16 -1.17 22.41
C GLY A 499 21.78 -0.60 22.78
N ARG A 500 21.11 0.16 21.90
CA ARG A 500 19.71 0.63 22.08
C ARG A 500 18.66 -0.47 21.84
N ASN A 501 19.07 -1.74 21.86
CA ASN A 501 18.24 -2.90 21.56
C ASN A 501 17.65 -2.83 20.14
N ASN A 502 16.32 -2.74 20.02
CA ASN A 502 15.63 -2.64 18.74
C ASN A 502 15.28 -1.18 18.43
N GLY A 503 15.27 -0.85 17.14
CA GLY A 503 14.87 0.45 16.62
C GLY A 503 13.82 0.31 15.53
N LEU A 504 13.28 1.44 15.08
CA LEU A 504 12.37 1.51 13.94
C LEU A 504 13.09 2.15 12.75
N VAL A 505 13.07 1.49 11.58
CA VAL A 505 13.69 1.99 10.35
C VAL A 505 12.65 2.26 9.28
N ALA A 506 12.77 3.38 8.58
CA ALA A 506 11.92 3.73 7.45
C ALA A 506 12.29 2.89 6.21
N CYS A 507 11.29 2.28 5.56
CA CYS A 507 11.45 1.59 4.27
C CYS A 507 11.22 2.54 3.08
N LEU A 508 10.40 3.58 3.29
CA LEU A 508 10.10 4.66 2.35
C LEU A 508 10.33 6.01 3.04
N PRO A 509 10.59 7.10 2.28
CA PRO A 509 10.72 8.42 2.89
C PRO A 509 9.37 8.89 3.44
N PHE A 510 9.40 9.65 4.53
CA PHE A 510 8.24 10.36 5.08
C PHE A 510 8.49 11.85 4.99
N ASP A 511 7.65 12.55 4.21
CA ASP A 511 7.72 14.00 4.09
C ASP A 511 7.49 14.67 5.45
N ARG A 512 8.04 15.87 5.60
CA ARG A 512 7.86 16.66 6.82
C ARG A 512 6.37 16.97 7.04
N GLY A 513 5.88 16.70 8.24
CA GLY A 513 4.48 16.87 8.63
C GLY A 513 3.61 15.64 8.40
N THR A 514 4.11 14.61 7.71
CA THR A 514 3.36 13.35 7.53
C THR A 514 3.37 12.53 8.82
N ALA A 515 2.24 11.90 9.13
CA ALA A 515 2.16 10.95 10.24
C ALA A 515 2.92 9.66 9.91
N VAL A 516 3.79 9.22 10.82
CA VAL A 516 4.40 7.89 10.77
C VAL A 516 3.44 6.85 11.37
N GLY A 517 2.73 7.20 12.45
CA GLY A 517 1.76 6.34 13.12
C GLY A 517 1.21 6.95 14.42
N GLU A 518 0.09 6.43 14.94
CA GLU A 518 -0.41 6.74 16.28
C GLU A 518 0.40 5.99 17.35
N PHE A 519 0.61 6.61 18.52
CA PHE A 519 1.18 5.97 19.69
C PHE A 519 0.11 5.13 20.40
N VAL A 520 0.02 3.86 20.02
CA VAL A 520 -1.06 2.95 20.48
C VAL A 520 -0.60 2.05 21.61
N GLY A 521 -1.33 2.02 22.73
CA GLY A 521 -1.04 1.15 23.87
C GLY A 521 -2.22 1.07 24.84
N GLN A 522 -1.94 0.62 26.06
CA GLN A 522 -2.91 0.65 27.15
C GLN A 522 -3.00 2.05 27.76
N VAL A 523 -4.20 2.64 27.84
CA VAL A 523 -4.47 3.93 28.48
C VAL A 523 -4.74 3.69 29.95
N THR A 524 -3.83 4.13 30.81
CA THR A 524 -3.83 3.84 32.25
C THR A 524 -3.40 5.08 33.05
N SER A 525 -3.23 4.94 34.36
CA SER A 525 -2.71 5.98 35.25
C SER A 525 -1.89 5.39 36.39
N GLY A 526 -1.05 6.21 37.02
CA GLY A 526 -0.32 5.81 38.24
C GLY A 526 0.91 4.92 38.03
N LEU A 527 1.28 4.57 36.79
CA LEU A 527 2.51 3.83 36.52
C LEU A 527 3.74 4.71 36.80
N SER A 528 4.70 4.12 37.49
CA SER A 528 5.99 4.73 37.83
C SER A 528 7.15 3.80 37.46
N ASN A 529 8.32 4.37 37.19
CA ASN A 529 9.53 3.64 36.79
C ASN A 529 9.41 2.79 35.50
N LEU A 530 8.38 3.06 34.69
CA LEU A 530 8.15 2.43 33.39
C LEU A 530 8.17 3.48 32.29
N ASP A 531 8.55 3.04 31.09
CA ASP A 531 8.53 3.89 29.90
C ASP A 531 7.06 4.07 29.46
N VAL A 532 6.49 5.25 29.76
CA VAL A 532 5.11 5.62 29.42
C VAL A 532 5.07 6.95 28.68
N MET A 533 4.09 7.09 27.79
CA MET A 533 3.75 8.38 27.19
C MET A 533 2.76 9.12 28.08
N VAL A 534 3.08 10.34 28.49
CA VAL A 534 2.19 11.13 29.37
C VAL A 534 1.29 12.05 28.55
N GLY A 535 0.00 11.88 28.74
CA GLY A 535 -1.07 12.70 28.18
C GLY A 535 -1.80 13.51 29.27
N GLN A 536 -2.45 14.58 28.84
CA GLN A 536 -3.25 15.45 29.69
C GLN A 536 -4.38 16.03 28.83
N THR A 537 -5.60 15.97 29.33
CA THR A 537 -6.78 16.71 28.87
C THR A 537 -7.21 17.68 29.96
N GLU A 538 -8.27 18.45 29.72
CA GLU A 538 -8.94 19.24 30.75
C GLU A 538 -9.53 18.35 31.86
N SER A 539 -9.89 17.11 31.53
CA SER A 539 -10.54 16.18 32.44
C SER A 539 -9.56 15.39 33.30
N ALA A 540 -8.41 14.98 32.75
CA ALA A 540 -7.49 14.08 33.43
C ALA A 540 -6.05 14.10 32.88
N ASN A 541 -5.11 13.74 33.75
CA ASN A 541 -3.79 13.25 33.34
C ASN A 541 -3.87 11.73 33.11
N TYR A 542 -3.33 11.26 32.00
CA TYR A 542 -3.33 9.84 31.64
C TYR A 542 -1.96 9.41 31.12
N GLN A 543 -1.74 8.11 31.08
CA GLN A 543 -0.53 7.49 30.55
C GLN A 543 -0.91 6.52 29.45
N ILE A 544 -0.11 6.43 28.38
CA ILE A 544 -0.18 5.34 27.41
C ILE A 544 1.05 4.47 27.60
N TRP A 545 0.81 3.21 27.96
CA TRP A 545 1.85 2.23 28.22
C TRP A 545 1.84 1.17 27.13
N GLN A 546 3.00 0.96 26.50
CA GLN A 546 3.17 -0.04 25.45
C GLN A 546 3.84 -1.33 25.95
N GLY A 547 3.65 -1.73 27.21
CA GLY A 547 4.32 -2.86 27.88
C GLY A 547 4.46 -4.14 27.04
N ARG A 548 3.53 -5.09 27.20
CA ARG A 548 3.45 -6.30 26.36
C ARG A 548 2.44 -6.18 25.22
N GLN A 549 1.84 -5.01 25.05
CA GLN A 549 0.87 -4.72 24.01
C GLN A 549 1.02 -3.28 23.50
N GLY A 550 0.83 -3.05 22.20
CA GLY A 550 0.99 -1.75 21.57
C GLY A 550 1.22 -1.88 20.07
N ASN A 551 1.92 -0.95 19.45
CA ASN A 551 2.27 -1.06 18.02
C ASN A 551 3.75 -0.77 17.77
N TYR A 552 4.14 -0.66 16.50
CA TYR A 552 5.53 -0.42 16.09
C TYR A 552 6.16 0.87 16.63
N THR A 553 5.36 1.85 17.09
CA THR A 553 5.90 3.08 17.67
C THR A 553 6.65 2.84 18.99
N ARG A 554 6.44 1.69 19.65
CA ARG A 554 7.23 1.20 20.79
C ARG A 554 8.73 1.19 20.52
N PHE A 555 9.13 0.90 19.29
CA PHE A 555 10.54 0.70 18.93
C PHE A 555 11.24 1.99 18.49
N VAL A 556 10.57 3.15 18.62
CA VAL A 556 11.16 4.44 18.24
C VAL A 556 12.12 4.90 19.32
N ASN A 557 13.41 4.93 18.99
CA ASN A 557 14.46 5.29 19.92
C ASN A 557 14.59 6.79 20.15
N HIS A 558 15.28 7.14 21.23
CA HIS A 558 15.69 8.51 21.48
C HIS A 558 16.81 8.99 20.56
N SER A 559 16.71 10.25 20.12
CA SER A 559 17.84 11.05 19.64
C SER A 559 17.78 12.48 20.20
N CYS A 560 18.94 13.03 20.57
CA CYS A 560 19.07 14.47 20.90
C CYS A 560 18.94 15.38 19.66
N GLN A 561 19.01 14.80 18.46
CA GLN A 561 18.71 15.47 17.19
C GLN A 561 17.75 14.56 16.41
N PRO A 562 16.46 14.56 16.77
CA PRO A 562 15.49 13.62 16.21
C PRO A 562 14.99 14.05 14.82
N ASN A 563 14.61 13.08 14.00
CA ASN A 563 13.97 13.28 12.70
C ASN A 563 12.43 13.12 12.75
N SER A 564 11.86 12.97 13.94
CA SER A 564 10.41 12.96 14.17
C SER A 564 10.04 13.58 15.53
N GLN A 565 8.75 13.77 15.80
CA GLN A 565 8.22 14.24 17.08
C GLN A 565 6.83 13.70 17.35
N TYR A 566 6.44 13.62 18.62
CA TYR A 566 5.06 13.34 18.99
C TYR A 566 4.24 14.63 19.03
N GLU A 567 3.05 14.60 18.43
CA GLU A 567 2.08 15.69 18.46
C GLU A 567 0.76 15.20 19.05
N ARG A 568 0.09 16.10 19.78
CA ARG A 568 -1.27 15.86 20.27
C ARG A 568 -2.23 16.29 19.18
N PHE A 569 -3.12 15.38 18.78
CA PHE A 569 -4.07 15.63 17.73
C PHE A 569 -5.47 15.25 18.19
N MET A 570 -6.42 16.16 18.05
CA MET A 570 -7.83 15.90 18.34
C MET A 570 -8.48 15.26 17.12
N TRP A 571 -8.94 14.01 17.28
CA TRP A 571 -9.74 13.30 16.26
C TRP A 571 -11.04 12.82 16.88
N MET A 572 -12.17 13.21 16.30
CA MET A 572 -13.52 12.80 16.73
C MET A 572 -13.73 13.04 18.25
N GLY A 573 -13.26 14.18 18.75
CA GLY A 573 -13.38 14.55 20.18
C GLY A 573 -12.45 13.79 21.13
N THR A 574 -11.55 12.94 20.63
CA THR A 574 -10.57 12.19 21.44
C THR A 574 -9.15 12.69 21.18
N GLN A 575 -8.39 12.99 22.23
CA GLN A 575 -6.98 13.35 22.12
C GLN A 575 -6.13 12.13 21.78
N ARG A 576 -5.44 12.19 20.65
CA ARG A 576 -4.52 11.17 20.14
C ARG A 576 -3.08 11.68 20.22
N ILE A 577 -2.12 10.76 20.29
CA ILE A 577 -0.69 11.08 20.24
C ILE A 577 -0.14 10.49 18.94
N VAL A 578 0.28 11.36 18.03
CA VAL A 578 0.71 10.98 16.67
C VAL A 578 2.20 11.21 16.54
N LEU A 579 2.92 10.23 16.02
CA LEU A 579 4.32 10.39 15.62
C LEU A 579 4.38 11.07 14.25
N VAL A 580 4.93 12.27 14.18
CA VAL A 580 4.99 13.12 12.99
C VAL A 580 6.42 13.27 12.49
N SER A 581 6.62 13.10 11.19
CA SER A 581 7.92 13.21 10.52
C SER A 581 8.43 14.66 10.46
N LYS A 582 9.73 14.85 10.65
CA LYS A 582 10.44 16.12 10.36
C LYS A 582 11.14 16.11 8.99
N GLY A 583 10.85 15.10 8.16
CA GLY A 583 11.61 14.73 6.97
C GLY A 583 12.50 13.54 7.31
N ILE A 584 12.02 12.33 7.01
CA ILE A 584 12.74 11.06 7.25
C ILE A 584 13.06 10.46 5.89
N GLU A 585 14.32 10.16 5.65
CA GLU A 585 14.73 9.50 4.40
C GLU A 585 14.58 7.97 4.50
N ALA A 586 14.42 7.32 3.34
CA ALA A 586 14.35 5.86 3.30
C ALA A 586 15.66 5.23 3.80
N GLY A 587 15.55 4.27 4.71
CA GLY A 587 16.68 3.60 5.36
C GLY A 587 17.16 4.26 6.64
N GLU A 588 16.63 5.44 7.02
CA GLU A 588 16.97 6.07 8.30
C GLU A 588 16.24 5.46 9.49
N GLU A 589 16.90 5.45 10.64
CA GLU A 589 16.24 5.17 11.91
C GLU A 589 15.30 6.32 12.27
N ILE A 590 14.07 5.98 12.64
CA ILE A 590 13.08 6.92 13.15
C ILE A 590 13.36 7.16 14.63
N THR A 591 13.59 8.42 15.00
CA THR A 591 13.95 8.80 16.37
C THR A 591 13.19 10.03 16.84
N VAL A 592 12.96 10.10 18.16
CA VAL A 592 12.26 11.21 18.84
C VAL A 592 13.06 11.74 20.02
N ASP A 593 12.71 12.94 20.46
CA ASP A 593 13.21 13.46 21.73
C ASP A 593 12.32 12.95 22.87
N TYR A 594 12.90 12.24 23.86
CA TYR A 594 12.14 11.75 25.01
C TYR A 594 11.89 12.82 26.07
N SER A 595 12.39 14.06 25.88
CA SER A 595 12.35 15.19 26.82
C SER A 595 13.24 15.02 28.06
N ASP A 596 13.63 16.14 28.67
CA ASP A 596 14.47 16.13 29.88
C ASP A 596 13.79 15.45 31.07
N THR A 597 12.45 15.50 31.13
CA THR A 597 11.65 14.89 32.19
C THR A 597 11.79 13.37 32.18
N TYR A 598 11.79 12.73 31.00
CA TYR A 598 12.02 11.29 30.89
C TYR A 598 13.39 10.91 31.44
N TRP A 599 14.43 11.63 31.03
CA TRP A 599 15.80 11.33 31.43
C TRP A 599 16.07 11.64 32.91
N LYS A 600 15.21 12.43 33.57
CA LYS A 600 15.39 12.83 34.96
C LYS A 600 15.32 11.59 35.87
N ASN A 601 16.34 11.41 36.70
CA ASN A 601 16.46 10.29 37.65
C ASN A 601 16.53 8.88 37.00
N LEU A 602 16.77 8.77 35.69
CA LEU A 602 17.08 7.49 35.06
C LEU A 602 18.58 7.20 35.16
N ASP A 603 18.91 6.03 35.69
CA ASP A 603 20.27 5.46 35.61
C ASP A 603 20.48 4.80 34.23
N LYS A 604 20.37 5.61 33.17
CA LYS A 604 20.55 5.17 31.78
C LYS A 604 21.45 6.15 31.04
N GLU A 605 22.39 5.63 30.25
CA GLU A 605 23.20 6.43 29.34
C GLU A 605 22.47 6.65 28.01
N CYS A 606 22.58 7.86 27.46
CA CYS A 606 22.05 8.16 26.12
C CYS A 606 23.04 7.72 25.04
N LEU A 607 22.65 6.70 24.27
CA LEU A 607 23.45 6.11 23.19
C LEU A 607 23.05 6.64 21.80
N CYS A 608 22.53 7.87 21.69
CA CYS A 608 22.03 8.38 20.41
C CYS A 608 23.13 8.74 19.39
N GLY A 609 24.41 8.75 19.80
CA GLY A 609 25.55 9.02 18.91
C GLY A 609 25.70 10.46 18.40
N GLN A 610 24.77 11.36 18.72
CA GLN A 610 24.79 12.73 18.22
C GLN A 610 25.97 13.54 18.79
N PRO A 611 26.65 14.37 17.98
CA PRO A 611 27.78 15.19 18.45
C PRO A 611 27.41 16.11 19.62
N LYS A 612 26.20 16.70 19.57
CA LYS A 612 25.63 17.57 20.60
C LYS A 612 24.65 16.81 21.51
N CYS A 613 25.01 15.60 21.94
CA CYS A 613 24.18 14.82 22.87
C CYS A 613 24.05 15.53 24.23
N ARG A 614 22.80 15.75 24.68
CA ARG A 614 22.49 16.46 25.93
C ARG A 614 22.81 15.66 27.20
N TYR A 615 22.94 14.34 27.09
CA TYR A 615 23.02 13.44 28.25
C TYR A 615 24.33 12.66 28.37
N LYS A 616 25.33 12.98 27.53
CA LYS A 616 26.64 12.29 27.46
C LYS A 616 27.46 12.36 28.76
N SER A 617 27.21 13.38 29.59
CA SER A 617 27.97 13.67 30.81
C SER A 617 27.31 13.17 32.11
N ARG A 618 26.11 12.57 32.04
CA ARG A 618 25.41 12.07 33.24
C ARG A 618 26.09 10.88 33.90
N SER A 619 27.02 10.20 33.21
CA SER A 619 27.87 9.13 33.73
C SER A 619 28.89 9.57 34.80
N ARG A 620 29.23 10.87 34.90
CA ARG A 620 30.26 11.37 35.84
C ARG A 620 29.73 11.74 37.23
N ILE A 621 28.42 11.82 37.44
CA ILE A 621 27.82 12.28 38.71
C ILE A 621 27.51 11.10 39.65
N LEU A 622 27.55 9.85 39.14
CA LEU A 622 27.19 8.64 39.88
C LEU A 622 28.39 7.87 40.46
N THR A 623 29.63 8.35 40.28
CA THR A 623 30.78 7.81 41.01
C THR A 623 30.83 8.47 42.40
N PRO A 624 30.79 7.74 43.52
CA PRO A 624 31.00 8.34 44.83
C PRO A 624 32.38 9.02 44.83
N PRO A 625 32.56 10.16 45.53
CA PRO A 625 33.89 10.72 45.69
C PRO A 625 34.76 9.66 46.38
N GLN A 626 35.86 9.27 45.74
CA GLN A 626 36.86 8.43 46.37
C GLN A 626 37.32 9.15 47.65
N SER A 627 37.04 8.53 48.80
CA SER A 627 37.52 8.98 50.10
C SER A 627 39.05 9.09 50.05
N ARG A 628 39.56 10.31 50.17
CA ARG A 628 40.97 10.58 50.46
C ARG A 628 41.29 10.31 51.92
#